data_AF-A0A8J2UJT9-F1
#
_entry.id   AF-A0A8J2UJT9-F1
#
_cell.length_a   1.000
_cell.length_b   1.000
_cell.length_c   1.000
_cell.angle_alpha   90.00
_cell.angle_beta   90.00
_cell.angle_gamma   90.00
#
_symmetry.space_group_name_H-M   'P 1'
#
loop_
_entity.id
_entity.type
_entity.pdbx_description
1 polymer ?
#
loop_
_entity_poly.entity_id
_entity_poly.type
_entity_poly.pdbx_seq_one_letter_code
_entity_poly.pdbx_strand_id
1 'polypeptide(L)'
;MTEEHHTRAALENQAFALMGRLHVTLRRQTGRVTDIEYMRIDPGYCRYLLKLASLSPNEDLQDIAAKLQDIFFGADGLFVRPEPRQPLLSRLSENTEAPPAPSSPTPAIPAASPAPATGPDDPVDRGYIGRLR
;
A
#
# COMPACT_ATOMS: atom_id res chain seq x y z
N MET A 1 -1.15 -6.72 19.51
CA MET A 1 -1.07 -7.08 18.07
C MET A 1 -2.44 -7.46 17.49
N THR A 2 -3.38 -8.03 18.25
CA THR A 2 -4.76 -8.33 17.80
C THR A 2 -5.62 -7.09 17.57
N GLU A 3 -5.44 -6.01 18.34
CA GLU A 3 -6.24 -4.79 18.23
C GLU A 3 -6.00 -4.01 16.92
N GLU A 4 -4.75 -3.86 16.49
CA GLU A 4 -4.40 -3.18 15.22
C GLU A 4 -5.04 -3.87 14.01
N HIS A 5 -5.02 -5.21 13.98
CA HIS A 5 -5.65 -5.99 12.91
C HIS A 5 -7.16 -5.83 12.89
N HIS A 6 -7.80 -5.75 14.07
CA HIS A 6 -9.24 -5.57 14.18
C HIS A 6 -9.67 -4.19 13.65
N THR A 7 -8.91 -3.13 13.95
CA THR A 7 -9.18 -1.79 13.44
C THR A 7 -9.04 -1.71 11.92
N ARG A 8 -8.02 -2.34 11.34
CA ARG A 8 -7.85 -2.37 9.88
C ARG A 8 -8.98 -3.12 9.18
N ALA A 9 -9.37 -4.28 9.69
CA ALA A 9 -10.50 -5.05 9.14
C ALA A 9 -11.82 -4.26 9.20
N ALA A 10 -12.06 -3.50 10.28
CA ALA A 10 -13.21 -2.61 10.39
C ALA A 10 -13.20 -1.50 9.32
N LEU A 11 -12.04 -0.87 9.08
CA LEU A 11 -11.88 0.12 8.02
C LEU A 11 -12.12 -0.47 6.62
N GLU A 12 -11.64 -1.68 6.35
CA GLU A 12 -11.87 -2.36 5.08
C GLU A 12 -13.35 -2.64 4.83
N ASN A 13 -14.07 -3.10 5.86
CA ASN A 13 -15.51 -3.34 5.76
C ASN A 13 -16.29 -2.04 5.55
N GLN A 14 -15.92 -0.97 6.27
CA GLN A 14 -16.51 0.35 6.11
C GLN A 14 -16.25 0.92 4.70
N ALA A 15 -15.03 0.80 4.19
CA ALA A 15 -14.68 1.18 2.83
C ALA A 15 -15.53 0.42 1.81
N PHE A 16 -15.66 -0.89 1.97
CA PHE A 16 -16.45 -1.75 1.08
C PHE A 16 -17.92 -1.32 1.01
N ALA A 17 -18.54 -1.05 2.17
CA ALA A 17 -19.92 -0.55 2.23
C ALA A 17 -20.07 0.81 1.53
N LEU A 18 -19.13 1.73 1.73
CA LEU A 18 -19.14 3.05 1.09
C LEU A 18 -18.91 2.98 -0.42
N MET A 19 -18.00 2.14 -0.90
CA MET A 19 -17.77 1.92 -2.34
C MET A 19 -19.00 1.32 -3.03
N GLY A 20 -19.71 0.39 -2.37
CA GLY A 20 -20.99 -0.12 -2.88
C GLY A 20 -22.05 0.96 -3.02
N ARG A 21 -22.18 1.83 -2.02
CA ARG A 21 -23.09 2.99 -2.09
C ARG A 21 -22.70 3.96 -3.19
N LEU A 22 -21.41 4.27 -3.32
CA LEU A 22 -20.86 5.11 -4.39
C LEU A 22 -21.23 4.55 -5.77
N HIS A 23 -20.98 3.26 -5.99
CA HIS A 23 -21.28 2.54 -7.22
C HIS A 23 -22.77 2.66 -7.61
N VAL A 24 -23.67 2.33 -6.68
CA VAL A 24 -25.11 2.36 -6.94
C VAL A 24 -25.57 3.78 -7.29
N THR A 25 -25.10 4.79 -6.56
CA THR A 25 -25.50 6.18 -6.79
C THR A 25 -24.97 6.69 -8.13
N LEU A 26 -23.71 6.44 -8.47
CA LEU A 26 -23.13 6.80 -9.78
C LEU A 26 -23.86 6.10 -10.93
N ARG A 27 -24.21 4.81 -10.77
CA ARG A 27 -24.98 4.08 -11.78
C ARG A 27 -26.36 4.70 -12.00
N ARG A 28 -27.03 5.11 -10.93
CA ARG A 28 -28.38 5.71 -11.01
C ARG A 28 -28.36 7.11 -11.62
N GLN A 29 -27.36 7.93 -11.30
CA GLN A 29 -27.33 9.34 -11.71
C GLN A 29 -26.72 9.55 -13.09
N THR A 30 -25.64 8.83 -13.41
CA THR A 30 -24.88 9.05 -14.64
C THR A 30 -24.85 7.83 -15.55
N GLY A 31 -25.47 6.72 -15.17
CA GLY A 31 -25.42 5.45 -15.92
C GLY A 31 -24.05 4.73 -15.85
N ARG A 32 -23.10 5.22 -15.05
CA ARG A 32 -21.73 4.70 -15.01
C ARG A 32 -21.62 3.47 -14.12
N VAL A 33 -20.98 2.42 -14.62
CA VAL A 33 -20.61 1.24 -13.83
C VAL A 33 -19.18 1.43 -13.34
N THR A 34 -18.95 1.30 -12.05
CA THR A 34 -17.62 1.35 -11.43
C THR A 34 -17.21 -0.02 -10.92
N ASP A 35 -15.92 -0.33 -10.96
CA ASP A 35 -15.39 -1.59 -10.44
C ASP A 35 -14.93 -1.39 -8.98
N ILE A 36 -15.61 -2.03 -8.04
CA ILE A 36 -15.35 -1.90 -6.60
C ILE A 36 -14.05 -2.60 -6.22
N GLU A 37 -13.77 -3.76 -6.78
CA GLU A 37 -12.56 -4.52 -6.45
C GLU A 37 -11.33 -3.82 -7.01
N TYR A 38 -11.43 -3.26 -8.22
CA TYR A 38 -10.33 -2.48 -8.79
C TYR A 38 -10.06 -1.19 -7.99
N MET A 39 -11.12 -0.54 -7.48
CA MET A 39 -10.99 0.64 -6.60
C MET A 39 -10.22 0.36 -5.31
N ARG A 40 -10.22 -0.88 -4.81
CA ARG A 40 -9.50 -1.26 -3.58
C ARG A 40 -8.01 -1.45 -3.77
N ILE A 41 -7.58 -1.79 -4.98
CA ILE A 41 -6.19 -2.15 -5.27
C ILE A 41 -5.43 -1.04 -5.99
N ASP A 42 -6.11 -0.20 -6.77
CA ASP A 42 -5.49 0.88 -7.52
C ASP A 42 -5.78 2.27 -6.93
N PRO A 43 -4.79 2.93 -6.30
CA PRO A 43 -5.00 4.24 -5.69
C PRO A 43 -5.23 5.35 -6.73
N GLY A 44 -4.79 5.19 -7.97
CA GLY A 44 -5.03 6.15 -9.05
C GLY A 44 -6.51 6.19 -9.45
N TYR A 45 -7.07 5.01 -9.70
CA TYR A 45 -8.47 4.80 -10.03
C TYR A 45 -9.38 5.23 -8.89
N CYS A 46 -9.01 4.91 -7.65
CA CYS A 46 -9.73 5.40 -6.47
C CYS A 46 -9.79 6.93 -6.46
N ARG A 47 -8.65 7.64 -6.57
CA ARG A 47 -8.64 9.11 -6.62
C ARG A 47 -9.47 9.67 -7.77
N TYR A 48 -9.41 9.06 -8.95
CA TYR A 48 -10.22 9.48 -10.08
C TYR A 48 -11.72 9.39 -9.76
N LEU A 49 -12.18 8.27 -9.19
CA LEU A 49 -13.58 8.09 -8.80
C LEU A 49 -14.00 9.08 -7.70
N LEU A 50 -13.16 9.31 -6.70
CA LEU A 50 -13.46 10.27 -5.62
C LEU A 50 -13.55 11.69 -6.17
N LYS A 51 -12.66 12.09 -7.09
CA LYS A 51 -12.73 13.37 -7.78
C LYS A 51 -13.99 13.48 -8.65
N LEU A 52 -14.38 12.41 -9.34
CA LEU A 52 -15.60 12.39 -10.13
C LEU A 52 -16.84 12.57 -9.24
N ALA A 53 -16.86 11.91 -8.07
CA ALA A 53 -17.94 11.99 -7.12
C ALA A 53 -18.04 13.36 -6.44
N SER A 54 -16.90 14.00 -6.10
CA SER A 54 -16.89 15.33 -5.49
C SER A 54 -17.35 16.44 -6.44
N LEU A 55 -17.24 16.23 -7.75
CA LEU A 55 -17.77 17.14 -8.77
C LEU A 55 -19.26 16.93 -9.08
N SER A 56 -19.89 15.90 -8.50
CA SER A 56 -21.31 15.64 -8.68
C SER A 56 -22.16 16.67 -7.93
N PRO A 57 -23.31 17.12 -8.45
CA PRO A 57 -24.24 17.98 -7.72
C PRO A 57 -24.96 17.29 -6.56
N ASN A 58 -24.77 15.97 -6.39
CA ASN A 58 -25.41 15.21 -5.32
C ASN A 58 -24.55 15.23 -4.04
N GLU A 59 -25.13 15.73 -2.95
CA GLU A 59 -24.47 15.86 -1.65
C GLU A 59 -24.06 14.51 -1.05
N ASP A 60 -24.89 13.46 -1.17
CA ASP A 60 -24.52 12.12 -0.69
C ASP A 60 -23.24 11.59 -1.36
N LEU A 61 -23.04 11.85 -2.66
CA LEU A 61 -21.83 11.45 -3.37
C LEU A 61 -20.61 12.22 -2.87
N GLN A 62 -20.75 13.51 -2.59
CA GLN A 62 -19.67 14.33 -2.04
C GLN A 62 -19.28 13.84 -0.64
N ASP A 63 -20.26 13.53 0.22
CA ASP A 63 -20.04 12.99 1.55
C ASP A 63 -19.38 11.62 1.53
N ILE A 64 -19.83 10.72 0.66
CA ILE A 64 -19.22 9.40 0.47
C ILE A 64 -17.77 9.58 -0.02
N ALA A 65 -17.54 10.50 -0.96
CA ALA A 65 -16.20 10.75 -1.49
C ALA A 65 -15.25 11.27 -0.40
N ALA A 66 -15.70 12.20 0.44
CA ALA A 66 -14.90 12.74 1.54
C ALA A 66 -14.55 11.65 2.57
N LYS A 67 -15.51 10.81 2.95
CA LYS A 67 -15.27 9.70 3.90
C LYS A 67 -14.32 8.65 3.31
N LEU A 68 -14.49 8.28 2.04
CA LEU A 68 -13.58 7.35 1.38
C LEU A 68 -12.18 7.94 1.22
N GLN A 69 -12.07 9.23 0.95
CA GLN A 69 -10.78 9.91 0.87
C GLN A 69 -10.00 9.78 2.18
N ASP A 70 -10.67 9.97 3.32
CA ASP A 70 -10.07 9.79 4.65
C ASP A 70 -9.68 8.33 4.93
N ILE A 71 -10.59 7.38 4.69
CA ILE A 71 -10.32 5.95 4.93
C ILE A 71 -9.18 5.42 4.07
N PHE A 72 -9.07 5.85 2.81
CA PHE A 72 -8.06 5.35 1.89
C PHE A 72 -6.73 6.10 1.99
N PHE A 73 -6.77 7.43 2.15
CA PHE A 73 -5.59 8.31 2.03
C PHE A 73 -5.31 9.17 3.26
N GLY A 74 -6.07 9.01 4.34
CA GLY A 74 -5.74 9.59 5.65
C GLY A 74 -4.44 9.03 6.21
N ALA A 75 -3.99 9.54 7.37
CA ALA A 75 -2.70 9.21 7.96
C ALA A 75 -2.50 7.70 8.17
N ASP A 76 -3.56 7.01 8.62
CA ASP A 76 -3.60 5.54 8.82
C ASP A 76 -4.45 4.83 7.74
N GLY A 77 -4.55 5.45 6.56
CA GLY A 77 -5.42 5.01 5.49
C GLY A 77 -5.04 3.65 4.88
N LEU A 78 -5.99 3.02 4.20
CA LEU A 78 -5.80 1.69 3.60
C LEU A 78 -4.68 1.65 2.54
N PHE A 79 -4.45 2.73 1.79
CA PHE A 79 -3.33 2.83 0.84
C PHE A 79 -2.02 3.33 1.47
N VAL A 80 -2.04 3.81 2.71
CA VAL A 80 -0.81 4.16 3.42
C VAL A 80 -0.17 2.86 3.91
N ARG A 81 1.01 2.55 3.36
CA ARG A 81 1.75 1.36 3.76
C ARG A 81 2.30 1.62 5.18
N PRO A 82 1.95 0.81 6.19
CA PRO A 82 2.56 0.94 7.50
C PRO A 82 4.06 0.70 7.39
N GLU A 83 4.84 1.43 8.18
CA GLU A 83 6.30 1.39 8.17
C GLU A 83 6.80 -0.08 8.25
N PRO A 84 7.77 -0.49 7.41
CA PRO A 84 8.20 -1.87 7.37
C PRO A 84 8.76 -2.27 8.74
N ARG A 85 8.03 -3.17 9.44
CA ARG A 85 8.56 -3.83 10.64
C ARG A 85 9.91 -4.43 10.30
N GLN A 86 10.86 -4.31 11.24
CA GLN A 86 12.23 -4.82 11.09
C GLN A 86 12.24 -6.21 10.45
N PRO A 87 13.10 -6.44 9.45
CA PRO A 87 13.12 -7.68 8.72
C PRO A 87 13.43 -8.84 9.67
N LEU A 88 12.79 -9.99 9.43
CA LEU A 88 12.91 -11.17 10.29
C LEU A 88 14.35 -11.65 10.48
N LEU A 89 15.20 -11.41 9.47
CA LEU A 89 16.63 -11.72 9.51
C LEU A 89 17.37 -10.92 10.59
N SER A 90 17.08 -9.62 10.75
CA SER A 90 17.69 -8.79 11.80
C SER A 90 17.36 -9.29 13.20
N ARG A 91 16.12 -9.77 13.41
CA ARG A 91 15.69 -10.34 14.70
C ARG A 91 16.39 -11.65 15.03
N LEU A 92 16.72 -12.46 14.02
CA LEU A 92 17.43 -13.73 14.23
C LEU A 92 18.90 -13.49 14.59
N SER A 93 19.55 -12.50 13.96
CA SER A 93 20.91 -12.09 14.28
C SER A 93 21.04 -11.57 15.72
N GLU A 94 20.14 -10.68 16.16
CA GLU A 94 20.13 -10.17 17.55
C GLU A 94 19.95 -11.28 18.60
N ASN A 95 19.19 -12.34 18.30
CA ASN A 95 18.97 -13.44 19.23
C ASN A 95 20.11 -14.49 19.22
N THR A 96 21.01 -14.42 18.24
CA THR A 96 22.20 -15.27 18.13
C THR A 96 23.44 -14.59 18.72
N GLU A 97 23.40 -13.26 18.89
CA GLU A 97 24.55 -12.45 19.30
C GLU A 97 24.50 -12.06 20.79
N ALA A 98 24.77 -13.05 21.67
CA ALA A 98 25.65 -12.97 22.87
C ALA A 98 25.19 -13.91 24.02
N PRO A 99 26.16 -14.62 24.67
CA PRO A 99 26.86 -14.05 25.83
C PRO A 99 28.38 -13.82 25.59
N PRO A 100 29.08 -13.12 26.51
CA PRO A 100 30.31 -12.39 26.23
C PRO A 100 31.55 -13.28 26.14
N ALA A 101 32.39 -13.06 25.12
CA ALA A 101 33.75 -13.57 25.10
C ALA A 101 34.69 -12.55 25.78
N PRO A 102 35.58 -12.99 26.71
CA PRO A 102 36.55 -12.13 27.35
C PRO A 102 37.65 -11.70 26.36
N SER A 103 38.21 -10.54 26.67
CA SER A 103 39.11 -9.71 25.90
C SER A 103 40.41 -10.37 25.39
N SER A 104 40.71 -10.05 24.11
CA SER A 104 42.00 -9.60 23.54
C SER A 104 43.12 -10.63 23.19
N PRO A 105 44.11 -10.28 22.33
CA PRO A 105 44.16 -9.30 21.22
C PRO A 105 44.72 -9.87 19.88
N THR A 106 44.58 -9.07 18.82
CA THR A 106 45.13 -9.23 17.46
C THR A 106 46.66 -9.28 17.39
N PRO A 107 47.23 -9.93 16.35
CA PRO A 107 48.06 -9.17 15.41
C PRO A 107 47.69 -9.41 13.93
N ALA A 108 47.79 -8.33 13.17
CA ALA A 108 47.39 -8.15 11.78
C ALA A 108 48.44 -8.67 10.79
N ILE A 109 47.98 -9.19 9.63
CA ILE A 109 48.73 -9.24 8.35
C ILE A 109 47.69 -9.07 7.19
N PRO A 110 48.00 -8.37 6.07
CA PRO A 110 47.02 -7.61 5.31
C PRO A 110 46.51 -8.25 4.00
N ALA A 111 45.37 -7.69 3.55
CA ALA A 111 44.94 -7.43 2.18
C ALA A 111 44.98 -8.54 1.10
N ALA A 112 43.79 -8.91 0.62
CA ALA A 112 43.56 -9.16 -0.80
C ALA A 112 42.08 -8.90 -1.15
N SER A 113 41.85 -7.90 -2.00
CA SER A 113 40.59 -7.66 -2.71
C SER A 113 40.56 -8.54 -3.98
N PRO A 114 39.38 -8.92 -4.50
CA PRO A 114 38.97 -8.27 -5.74
C PRO A 114 37.47 -7.95 -5.83
N ALA A 115 37.20 -6.86 -6.56
CA ALA A 115 35.92 -6.36 -7.06
C ALA A 115 35.36 -7.21 -8.24
N PRO A 116 34.40 -6.71 -9.04
CA PRO A 116 33.01 -6.37 -8.76
C PRO A 116 32.06 -7.28 -9.57
N ALA A 117 30.83 -7.51 -9.09
CA ALA A 117 29.76 -8.07 -9.93
C ALA A 117 28.61 -7.06 -10.01
N THR A 118 28.70 -6.23 -11.03
CA THR A 118 27.63 -5.41 -11.58
C THR A 118 26.52 -6.32 -12.10
N GLY A 119 25.29 -6.08 -11.65
CA GLY A 119 24.11 -6.60 -12.31
C GLY A 119 22.91 -5.68 -12.07
N PRO A 120 22.73 -4.61 -12.86
CA PRO A 120 21.43 -4.04 -13.08
C PRO A 120 20.85 -4.72 -14.31
N ASP A 121 19.78 -5.49 -14.14
CA ASP A 121 18.77 -5.60 -15.20
C ASP A 121 17.45 -6.03 -14.55
N ASP A 122 16.81 -5.03 -13.94
CA ASP A 122 15.36 -5.00 -13.85
C ASP A 122 14.85 -4.32 -15.12
N PRO A 123 14.04 -5.01 -15.94
CA PRO A 123 13.08 -4.30 -16.76
C PRO A 123 11.65 -4.71 -16.40
N VAL A 124 11.10 -4.11 -15.33
CA VAL A 124 9.67 -3.79 -15.28
C VAL A 124 9.42 -2.62 -16.23
N ASP A 125 9.24 -2.91 -17.53
CA ASP A 125 8.38 -2.07 -18.37
C ASP A 125 7.90 -2.83 -19.62
N ARG A 126 6.74 -3.49 -19.50
CA ARG A 126 5.92 -3.85 -20.65
C ARG A 126 4.53 -3.27 -20.44
N GLY A 127 4.45 -1.94 -20.53
CA GLY A 127 3.21 -1.22 -20.76
C GLY A 127 2.44 -1.83 -21.94
N TYR A 128 1.41 -2.61 -21.64
CA TYR A 128 0.46 -3.10 -22.62
C TYR A 128 -0.47 -1.95 -23.01
N ILE A 129 -0.24 -1.35 -24.18
CA ILE A 129 -1.23 -0.47 -24.82
C ILE A 129 -2.04 -1.32 -25.80
N GLY A 130 -3.25 -1.68 -25.37
CA GLY A 130 -4.23 -2.36 -26.20
C GLY A 130 -4.58 -1.51 -27.42
N ARG A 131 -4.32 -2.04 -28.62
CA ARG A 131 -4.96 -1.57 -29.85
C ARG A 131 -6.41 -2.08 -29.85
N LEU A 132 -7.34 -1.24 -29.39
CA LEU A 132 -8.73 -1.39 -29.81
C LEU A 132 -8.79 -1.13 -31.32
N ARG A 133 -9.21 -2.14 -32.07
CA ARG A 133 -9.69 -1.99 -33.46
C ARG A 133 -11.20 -1.87 -33.43
#